data_AF-A0A553NBZ3-F1
#
_entry.id   AF-A0A553NBZ3-F1
#
_cell.length_a   1.000
_cell.length_b   1.000
_cell.length_c   1.000
_cell.angle_alpha   90.00
_cell.angle_beta   90.00
_cell.angle_gamma   90.00
#
_symmetry.space_group_name_H-M   'P 1'
#
loop_
_entity.id
_entity.type
_entity.pdbx_description
1 polymer ?
#
loop_
_entity_poly.entity_id
_entity_poly.type
_entity_poly.pdbx_seq_one_letter_code
_entity_poly.pdbx_strand_id
1 'polypeptide(L)'
;MGANTNVTTLPFRSYSSFKPTIIVEPNPSVIDEPVSIKVAGLPNYSCVQAKLSLNVPKERLSFESKSWFRTSKNGSLDFGTATALPGSSYEGAILFIV
;
A
#
# COMPACT_ATOMS: atom_id res chain seq x y z
N MET A 1 -36.45 26.15 16.21
CA MET A 1 -34.99 26.08 15.96
C MET A 1 -34.60 24.61 15.93
N GLY A 2 -34.26 24.07 14.76
CA GLY A 2 -33.85 22.68 14.59
C GLY A 2 -32.93 22.60 13.37
N ALA A 3 -31.74 22.06 13.54
CA ALA A 3 -30.61 22.20 12.63
C ALA A 3 -30.83 21.48 11.29
N ASN A 4 -30.63 22.19 10.18
CA ASN A 4 -30.50 21.60 8.85
C ASN A 4 -29.13 20.92 8.75
N THR A 5 -29.08 19.60 8.91
CA THR A 5 -27.87 18.83 8.61
C THR A 5 -27.71 18.71 7.09
N ASN A 6 -27.00 19.66 6.49
CA ASN A 6 -26.47 19.51 5.14
C ASN A 6 -25.43 18.38 5.15
N VAL A 7 -25.85 17.18 4.79
CA VAL A 7 -24.93 16.07 4.51
C VAL A 7 -24.24 16.40 3.19
N THR A 8 -23.04 16.99 3.27
CA THR A 8 -22.16 17.14 2.11
C THR A 8 -21.55 15.77 1.80
N THR A 9 -22.22 14.99 0.96
CA THR A 9 -21.64 13.83 0.31
C THR A 9 -20.50 14.33 -0.60
N LEU A 10 -19.26 14.17 -0.12
CA LEU A 10 -18.09 14.41 -0.98
C LEU A 10 -18.18 13.42 -2.15
N PRO A 11 -18.04 13.87 -3.41
CA PRO A 11 -18.08 12.97 -4.53
C PRO A 11 -16.93 11.96 -4.39
N PHE A 12 -17.26 10.66 -4.32
CA PHE A 12 -16.31 9.60 -4.60
C PHE A 12 -15.85 9.80 -6.05
N ARG A 13 -14.74 10.50 -6.23
CA ARG A 13 -14.09 10.60 -7.55
C ARG A 13 -13.66 9.19 -7.92
N SER A 14 -14.40 8.57 -8.84
CA SER A 14 -13.90 7.45 -9.62
C SER A 14 -12.69 7.98 -10.40
N TYR A 15 -11.51 7.67 -9.89
CA TYR A 15 -10.22 8.10 -10.41
C TYR A 15 -9.92 7.33 -11.71
N SER A 16 -10.56 7.80 -12.78
CA SER A 16 -10.35 7.38 -14.17
C SER A 16 -8.86 7.51 -14.55
N SER A 17 -8.23 6.37 -14.82
CA SER A 17 -6.93 6.18 -15.50
C SER A 17 -5.65 6.70 -14.81
N PHE A 18 -5.38 6.29 -13.57
CA PHE A 18 -3.99 6.29 -13.06
C PHE A 18 -3.28 5.05 -13.61
N LYS A 19 -2.05 5.22 -14.11
CA LYS A 19 -1.19 4.13 -14.55
C LYS A 19 -0.06 3.93 -13.54
N PRO A 20 -0.34 3.30 -12.37
CA PRO A 20 0.70 3.06 -11.39
C PRO A 20 1.75 2.13 -11.98
N THR A 21 3.01 2.42 -11.70
CA THR A 21 4.15 1.56 -12.03
C THR A 21 4.71 0.99 -10.74
N ILE A 22 4.84 -0.34 -10.69
CA ILE A 22 5.46 -1.04 -9.56
C ILE A 22 6.85 -1.47 -10.00
N ILE A 23 7.85 -1.11 -9.21
CA ILE A 23 9.26 -1.44 -9.38
C ILE A 23 9.66 -2.36 -8.23
N VAL A 24 10.24 -3.51 -8.56
CA VAL A 24 10.62 -4.56 -7.61
C VAL A 24 12.08 -4.93 -7.89
N GLU A 25 12.94 -4.81 -6.88
CA GLU A 25 14.38 -5.05 -7.01
C GLU A 25 14.94 -5.79 -5.77
N PRO A 26 15.67 -6.92 -5.95
CA PRO A 26 15.96 -7.59 -7.21
C PRO A 26 14.73 -8.34 -7.78
N ASN A 27 14.75 -8.59 -9.10
CA ASN A 27 13.74 -9.41 -9.78
C ASN A 27 14.41 -10.23 -10.90
N PRO A 28 14.51 -11.58 -10.78
CA PRO A 28 13.97 -12.40 -9.70
C PRO A 28 14.75 -12.25 -8.39
N SER A 29 14.10 -12.57 -7.26
CA SER A 29 14.71 -12.65 -5.93
C SER A 29 14.62 -14.07 -5.39
N VAL A 30 15.55 -14.44 -4.50
CA VAL A 30 15.42 -15.64 -3.65
C VAL A 30 14.66 -15.30 -2.36
N ILE A 31 14.17 -16.32 -1.66
CA ILE A 31 13.26 -16.16 -0.50
C ILE A 31 13.90 -15.44 0.69
N ASP A 32 15.20 -15.62 0.88
CA ASP A 32 15.95 -15.08 2.03
C ASP A 32 16.61 -13.71 1.74
N GLU A 33 16.39 -13.16 0.53
CA GLU A 33 16.92 -11.85 0.16
C GLU A 33 15.85 -10.75 0.31
N PRO A 34 16.19 -9.60 0.92
CA PRO A 34 15.26 -8.49 1.02
C PRO A 34 14.96 -7.92 -0.36
N VAL A 35 13.70 -7.61 -0.61
CA VAL A 35 13.24 -7.00 -1.85
C VAL A 35 12.77 -5.57 -1.59
N SER A 36 13.28 -4.63 -2.38
CA SER A 36 12.79 -3.26 -2.42
C SER A 36 11.58 -3.18 -3.35
N ILE A 37 10.47 -2.64 -2.85
CA ILE A 37 9.25 -2.39 -3.64
C ILE A 37 8.99 -0.89 -3.64
N LYS A 38 8.85 -0.32 -4.84
CA LYS A 38 8.50 1.09 -5.06
C LYS A 38 7.33 1.20 -6.01
N VAL A 39 6.47 2.17 -5.78
CA VAL A 39 5.32 2.47 -6.64
C VAL A 39 5.36 3.94 -7.02
N ALA A 40 5.10 4.24 -8.29
CA ALA A 40 4.96 5.59 -8.80
C ALA A 40 3.64 5.74 -9.56
N GLY A 41 3.17 6.97 -9.75
CA GLY A 41 1.93 7.25 -10.50
C GLY A 41 0.64 7.01 -9.72
N LEU A 42 0.71 7.00 -8.39
CA LEU A 42 -0.46 7.00 -7.52
C LEU A 42 -0.99 8.43 -7.30
N PRO A 43 -2.26 8.60 -6.87
CA PRO A 43 -2.75 9.91 -6.45
C PRO A 43 -1.92 10.49 -5.30
N ASN A 44 -1.64 11.80 -5.35
CA ASN A 44 -0.83 12.49 -4.35
C ASN A 44 -1.48 12.44 -2.96
N TYR A 45 -0.67 12.27 -1.90
CA TYR A 45 -1.12 12.26 -0.50
C TYR A 45 -2.32 11.38 -0.20
N SER A 46 -2.51 10.31 -0.94
CA SER A 46 -3.67 9.43 -0.84
C SER A 46 -3.35 8.25 0.05
N CYS A 47 -4.38 7.76 0.74
CA CYS A 47 -4.29 6.53 1.52
C CYS A 47 -4.48 5.35 0.57
N VAL A 48 -3.53 4.42 0.54
CA VAL A 48 -3.57 3.23 -0.31
C VAL A 48 -3.34 1.99 0.55
N GLN A 49 -3.97 0.87 0.16
CA GLN A 49 -3.76 -0.43 0.81
C GLN A 49 -2.82 -1.27 -0.05
N ALA A 50 -1.72 -1.73 0.54
CA ALA A 50 -0.90 -2.79 -0.03
C ALA A 50 -1.40 -4.14 0.49
N LYS A 51 -1.51 -5.11 -0.41
CA LYS A 51 -1.91 -6.47 -0.12
C LYS A 51 -0.81 -7.43 -0.56
N LEU A 52 -0.25 -8.17 0.37
CA LEU A 52 0.61 -9.32 0.10
C LEU A 52 -0.24 -10.58 0.14
N SER A 53 -0.05 -11.48 -0.83
CA SER A 53 -0.73 -12.78 -0.86
C SER A 53 0.26 -13.85 -1.31
N LEU A 54 0.40 -14.90 -0.50
CA LEU A 54 1.19 -16.09 -0.81
C LEU A 54 0.24 -17.27 -0.86
N ASN A 55 0.25 -17.99 -1.98
CA ASN A 55 -0.49 -19.24 -2.15
C ASN A 55 0.50 -20.32 -2.56
N VAL A 56 0.60 -21.38 -1.76
CA VAL A 56 1.42 -22.56 -2.03
C VAL A 56 0.48 -23.77 -2.20
N PRO A 57 0.02 -24.06 -3.42
CA PRO A 57 -1.04 -25.04 -3.65
C PRO A 57 -0.69 -26.46 -3.16
N LYS A 58 0.58 -26.85 -3.27
CA LYS A 58 1.07 -28.17 -2.85
C LYS A 58 0.98 -28.37 -1.33
N GLU A 59 1.11 -27.29 -0.57
CA GLU A 59 1.14 -27.31 0.90
C GLU A 59 -0.21 -26.89 1.51
N ARG A 60 -1.19 -26.55 0.67
CA ARG A 60 -2.48 -25.96 1.08
C ARG A 60 -2.30 -24.72 1.99
N LEU A 61 -1.20 -24.01 1.81
CA LEU A 61 -0.88 -22.82 2.59
C LEU A 61 -1.33 -21.57 1.83
N SER A 62 -2.12 -20.74 2.51
CA SER A 62 -2.54 -19.42 2.02
C SER A 62 -2.26 -18.41 3.12
N PHE A 63 -1.49 -17.38 2.79
CA PHE A 63 -1.16 -16.27 3.69
C PHE A 63 -1.52 -14.94 3.04
N GLU A 64 -2.06 -14.03 3.84
CA GLU A 64 -2.43 -12.68 3.41
C GLU A 64 -2.00 -11.67 4.47
N SER A 65 -1.44 -10.55 4.02
CA SER A 65 -1.12 -9.39 4.86
C SER A 65 -1.58 -8.12 4.16
N LYS A 66 -2.12 -7.17 4.93
CA LYS A 66 -2.70 -5.93 4.44
C LYS A 66 -2.19 -4.75 5.26
N SER A 67 -1.59 -3.77 4.60
CA SER A 67 -1.09 -2.57 5.27
C SER A 67 -1.49 -1.31 4.52
N TRP A 68 -1.81 -0.25 5.26
CA TRP A 68 -2.21 1.05 4.76
C TRP A 68 -1.01 2.00 4.74
N PHE A 69 -0.88 2.78 3.67
CA PHE A 69 0.21 3.75 3.51
C PHE A 69 -0.32 5.07 2.97
N ARG A 70 0.43 6.12 3.26
CA ARG A 70 0.24 7.44 2.64
C ARG A 70 1.22 7.60 1.49
N THR A 71 0.71 7.90 0.30
CA THR A 71 1.58 8.27 -0.84
C THR A 71 2.20 9.64 -0.62
N SER A 72 3.34 9.87 -1.24
CA SER A 72 4.06 11.14 -1.17
C SER A 72 3.39 12.23 -2.02
N LYS A 73 4.00 13.42 -2.01
CA LYS A 73 3.54 14.59 -2.79
C LYS A 73 3.58 14.39 -4.31
N ASN A 74 4.42 13.49 -4.80
CA ASN A 74 4.57 13.20 -6.23
C ASN A 74 3.87 11.90 -6.63
N GLY A 75 3.05 11.33 -5.74
CA GLY A 75 2.33 10.09 -6.03
C GLY A 75 3.23 8.86 -6.00
N SER A 76 4.35 8.93 -5.28
CA SER A 76 5.22 7.77 -5.04
C SER A 76 4.98 7.12 -3.68
N LEU A 77 5.36 5.85 -3.58
CA LEU A 77 5.42 5.09 -2.34
C LEU A 77 6.65 4.19 -2.40
N ASP A 78 7.52 4.26 -1.40
CA ASP A 78 8.66 3.36 -1.23
C ASP A 78 8.45 2.58 0.05
N PHE A 79 8.23 1.26 -0.06
CA PHE A 79 7.90 0.42 1.09
C PHE A 79 9.06 0.24 2.07
N GLY A 80 10.30 0.49 1.65
CA GLY A 80 11.47 0.44 2.53
C GLY A 80 11.60 1.65 3.45
N THR A 81 10.90 2.75 3.16
CA THR A 81 10.94 3.99 3.96
C THR A 81 9.57 4.44 4.45
N ALA A 82 8.49 3.95 3.85
CA ALA A 82 7.13 4.29 4.23
C ALA A 82 6.73 3.63 5.57
N THR A 83 6.09 4.42 6.42
CA THR A 83 5.52 3.94 7.68
C THR A 83 4.10 3.45 7.44
N ALA A 84 3.78 2.24 7.92
CA ALA A 84 2.42 1.71 7.89
C ALA A 84 1.51 2.53 8.83
N LEU A 85 0.28 2.80 8.38
CA LEU A 85 -0.74 3.51 9.13
C LEU A 85 -1.49 2.55 10.07
N PRO A 86 -2.18 3.07 11.13
CA PRO A 86 -2.98 2.24 12.03
C PRO A 86 -4.02 1.39 11.29
N GLY A 87 -4.28 0.19 11.81
CA GLY A 87 -5.18 -0.79 11.17
C GLY A 87 -4.52 -1.61 10.06
N SER A 88 -3.19 -1.56 9.96
CA SER A 88 -2.36 -2.44 9.14
C SER A 88 -2.06 -3.75 9.86
N SER A 89 -1.68 -4.79 9.12
CA SER A 89 -1.21 -6.06 9.67
C SER A 89 0.11 -5.92 10.48
N TYR A 90 0.83 -4.81 10.31
CA TYR A 90 1.97 -4.39 11.12
C TYR A 90 1.98 -2.87 11.24
N GLU A 91 2.53 -2.34 12.34
CA GLU A 91 2.70 -0.89 12.56
C GLU A 91 4.20 -0.54 12.62
N GLY A 92 4.56 0.65 12.13
CA GLY A 92 5.95 1.15 12.12
C GLY A 92 6.65 1.06 10.77
N ALA A 93 7.95 1.38 10.77
CA ALA A 93 8.83 1.23 9.62
C ALA A 93 9.51 -0.15 9.67
N ILE A 94 9.58 -0.85 8.53
CA ILE A 94 10.36 -2.08 8.44
C ILE A 94 11.84 -1.67 8.43
N LEU A 95 12.50 -1.81 9.58
CA LEU A 95 13.96 -1.80 9.66
C LEU A 95 14.42 -3.17 9.17
N PHE A 96 15.04 -3.24 7.98
CA PHE A 96 15.74 -4.45 7.57
C PHE A 96 16.90 -4.68 8.56
N ILE A 97 16.75 -5.66 9.45
CA ILE A 97 17.87 -6.12 10.28
C ILE A 97 18.69 -7.03 9.38
N VAL A 98 19.93 -6.59 9.10
CA VAL A 98 20.98 -7.32 8.39
C VAL A 98 21.51 -8.45 9.26
#